data_AF-A0A2H9MS13-F1
#
_entry.id   AF-A0A2H9MS13-F1
#
_cell.length_a   1.000
_cell.length_b   1.000
_cell.length_c   1.000
_cell.angle_alpha   90.00
_cell.angle_beta   90.00
_cell.angle_gamma   90.00
#
_symmetry.space_group_name_H-M   'P 1'
#
loop_
_entity.id
_entity.type
_entity.pdbx_description
1 polymer ?
#
loop_
_entity_poly.entity_id
_entity_poly.type
_entity_poly.pdbx_seq_one_letter_code
_entity_poly.pdbx_strand_id
1 'polypeptide(L)' 'MKKDHIEIPKPSSKFQKVNCNECGELQVVYSHASQLVACNSCGNTIAEPTGSK' A
#
# COMPACT_ATOMS: atom_id res chain seq x y z
N MET A 1 15.06 -8.35 12.68
CA MET A 1 15.68 -9.51 12.01
C MET A 1 15.92 -9.12 10.55
N LYS A 2 17.17 -9.17 10.11
CA LYS A 2 17.55 -8.73 8.75
C LYS A 2 17.29 -9.88 7.78
N LYS A 3 16.66 -9.63 6.63
CA LYS A 3 16.20 -10.66 5.67
C LYS A 3 17.34 -11.33 4.91
N ASP A 4 18.57 -10.92 5.19
CA ASP A 4 19.79 -11.28 4.46
C ASP A 4 20.26 -12.73 4.67
N HIS A 5 19.61 -13.51 5.54
CA HIS A 5 19.97 -14.91 5.81
C HIS A 5 18.85 -15.90 5.43
N ILE A 6 18.24 -15.69 4.26
CA ILE A 6 17.24 -16.60 3.66
C ILE A 6 17.72 -16.94 2.25
N GLU A 7 17.87 -18.23 1.93
CA GLU A 7 18.39 -18.70 0.63
C GLU A 7 17.56 -18.23 -0.57
N ILE A 8 16.25 -18.02 -0.37
CA ILE A 8 15.35 -17.44 -1.36
C ILE A 8 14.54 -16.33 -0.68
N PRO A 9 14.94 -15.04 -0.82
CA PRO A 9 14.22 -13.94 -0.19
C PRO A 9 12.85 -13.74 -0.86
N LYS A 10 11.79 -13.67 -0.06
CA LYS A 10 10.45 -13.30 -0.54
C LYS A 10 10.22 -11.79 -0.31
N PRO A 11 9.58 -11.09 -1.26
CA PRO A 11 9.22 -9.69 -1.06
C PRO A 11 8.26 -9.59 0.15
N SER A 12 8.51 -8.63 1.03
CA SER A 12 7.55 -8.31 2.11
C SER A 12 6.41 -7.43 1.64
N SER A 13 6.56 -6.85 0.45
CA SER A 13 5.54 -6.00 -0.14
C SER A 13 4.35 -6.81 -0.61
N LYS A 14 3.16 -6.25 -0.45
CA LYS A 14 1.90 -6.88 -0.81
C LYS A 14 0.95 -5.85 -1.41
N PHE A 15 0.04 -6.31 -2.24
CA PHE A 15 -1.11 -5.50 -2.66
C PHE A 15 -2.26 -5.72 -1.66
N GLN A 16 -2.85 -4.62 -1.21
CA GLN A 16 -3.95 -4.60 -0.26
C GLN A 16 -5.19 -4.08 -0.96
N LYS A 17 -6.33 -4.75 -0.78
CA LYS A 17 -7.64 -4.20 -1.18
C LYS A 17 -8.12 -3.32 -0.03
N VAL A 18 -8.25 -2.03 -0.31
CA VAL A 18 -8.67 -1.02 0.66
C VAL A 18 -10.04 -0.51 0.22
N ASN A 19 -10.96 -0.43 1.17
CA ASN A 19 -12.25 0.21 0.93
C ASN A 19 -12.11 1.70 1.24
N CYS A 20 -12.55 2.56 0.32
CA CYS A 20 -12.61 3.99 0.57
C CYS A 20 -13.76 4.31 1.55
N ASN A 21 -13.45 4.93 2.69
CA ASN A 21 -14.45 5.27 3.70
C ASN A 21 -15.50 6.30 3.23
N GLU A 22 -15.21 7.09 2.19
CA GLU A 22 -16.13 8.12 1.73
C GLU A 22 -17.09 7.65 0.64
N CYS A 23 -16.60 6.88 -0.34
CA CYS A 23 -17.42 6.44 -1.47
C CYS A 23 -17.71 4.93 -1.49
N GLY A 24 -17.07 4.14 -0.62
CA GLY A 24 -17.23 2.69 -0.59
C GLY A 24 -16.53 1.93 -1.71
N GLU A 25 -15.72 2.62 -2.54
CA GLU A 25 -15.00 2.02 -3.66
C GLU A 25 -13.88 1.11 -3.17
N LEU A 26 -13.75 -0.07 -3.78
CA LEU A 26 -12.67 -1.01 -3.47
C LEU A 26 -11.48 -0.76 -4.39
N GLN A 27 -10.39 -0.22 -3.82
CA GLN A 27 -9.17 0.07 -4.56
C GLN A 27 -8.03 -0.85 -4.12
N VAL A 28 -7.22 -1.28 -5.08
CA VAL A 28 -5.99 -2.05 -4.81
C VAL A 28 -4.84 -1.07 -4.60
N VAL A 29 -4.20 -1.12 -3.44
CA VAL A 29 -3.10 -0.24 -3.05
C VAL A 29 -1.85 -1.06 -2.71
N TYR A 30 -0.68 -0.58 -3.12
CA TYR A 30 0.60 -1.21 -2.79
C TYR A 30 1.03 -0.87 -1.36
N SER A 31 1.47 -1.87 -0.60
CA SER A 31 1.78 -1.69 0.83
C SER A 31 2.95 -0.74 1.12
N HIS A 32 3.90 -0.61 0.19
CA HIS A 32 5.02 0.34 0.29
C HIS A 32 4.85 1.47 -0.74
N ALA A 33 3.67 2.10 -0.75
CA ALA A 33 3.43 3.25 -1.62
C ALA A 33 4.41 4.38 -1.30
N SER A 34 5.20 4.80 -2.30
CA SER A 34 6.11 5.95 -2.20
C SER A 34 5.46 7.26 -2.61
N GLN A 35 4.21 7.20 -3.06
CA GLN A 35 3.41 8.34 -3.51
C GLN A 35 2.07 8.36 -2.78
N LEU A 36 1.47 9.54 -2.74
CA LEU A 36 0.08 9.71 -2.30
C LEU A 36 -0.84 8.96 -3.26
N VAL A 37 -1.64 8.05 -2.71
CA VAL A 37 -2.64 7.30 -3.49
C VAL A 37 -4.00 7.91 -3.21
N ALA A 38 -4.58 8.51 -4.24
CA ALA A 38 -5.95 9.01 -4.21
C ALA A 38 -6.95 7.92 -4.66
N CYS A 39 -8.17 8.00 -4.16
CA CYS A 39 -9.29 7.19 -4.62
C CYS A 39 -9.70 7.64 -6.03
N ASN A 40 -9.90 6.68 -6.94
CA ASN A 40 -10.34 6.98 -8.30
C ASN A 40 -11.76 7.58 -8.38
N SER A 41 -12.64 7.27 -7.42
CA SER A 41 -14.04 7.70 -7.44
C SER A 41 -14.25 9.07 -6.77
N CYS A 42 -13.71 9.30 -5.57
CA CYS A 42 -13.91 10.55 -4.83
C CYS A 42 -12.69 11.49 -4.79
N GLY A 43 -11.51 11.03 -5.22
CA GLY A 43 -10.27 11.82 -5.16
C GLY A 43 -9.66 11.95 -3.75
N ASN A 44 -10.26 11.36 -2.72
CA ASN A 44 -9.74 11.41 -1.36
C ASN A 44 -8.49 10.54 -1.21
N THR A 45 -7.58 10.93 -0.32
CA THR A 45 -6.33 10.22 -0.05
C THR A 45 -6.63 8.92 0.71
N ILE A 46 -6.32 7.78 0.10
CA ILE A 46 -6.53 6.46 0.72
C ILE A 46 -5.24 5.83 1.25
N ALA A 47 -4.08 6.28 0.78
CA ALA A 47 -2.80 5.92 1.36
C ALA A 47 -1.79 7.06 1.24
N GLU A 48 -1.10 7.30 2.34
CA GLU A 48 -0.03 8.29 2.42
C GLU A 48 1.34 7.59 2.47
N PRO A 49 2.35 8.14 1.76
CA PRO A 49 3.70 7.62 1.84
C PRO A 49 4.30 8.00 3.19
N THR A 50 4.24 7.09 4.14
CA THR A 50 5.06 7.20 5.35
C THR A 50 6.47 6.71 4.97
N GLY A 51 7.44 7.62 4.99
CA GLY A 51 8.84 7.30 4.69
C GLY A 51 9.27 6.04 5.44
N SER A 52 9.89 5.10 4.72
CA SER A 52 10.20 3.76 5.22
C SER A 52 11.12 3.78 6.44
N LYS A 53 10.91 2.82 7.35
CA LYS A 53 11.95 2.32 8.27
C LYS A 53 12.84 1.30 7.57
#